data_AF-A0A7X5QI75-F1
#
_entry.id   AF-A0A7X5QI75-F1
#
_cell.length_a   1.000
_cell.length_b   1.000
_cell.length_c   1.000
_cell.angle_alpha   90.00
_cell.angle_beta   90.00
_cell.angle_gamma   90.00
#
_symmetry.space_group_name_H-M   'P 1'
#
loop_
_entity.id
_entity.type
_entity.pdbx_description
1 polymer ?
#
loop_
_entity_poly.entity_id
_entity_poly.type
_entity_poly.pdbx_seq_one_letter_code
_entity_poly.pdbx_strand_id
1 'polypeptide(L)'
;MTIIRIKINVYYEQQKTITVNTALMDLFHITRQIDIFFRQEKTWYLTGYSRKEALKHIVFDKQGPTEKTVSYFEKSYKKDFPSLIEDMWDGERDEIANGISYNKLSTRGINWVWLEFNLKIDSNQLNVSRLIDLVKYLATSRDFPYIQVETNGYTLKGKQVFPDRLSVGWMLYQPRIID
;
A
#
# COMPACT_ATOMS: atom_id res chain seq x y z
N MET A 1 -17.13 -12.19 -14.79
CA MET A 1 -15.91 -11.52 -14.30
C MET A 1 -15.60 -12.09 -12.92
N THR A 2 -14.43 -12.71 -12.75
CA THR A 2 -14.01 -13.25 -11.45
C THR A 2 -12.95 -12.32 -10.89
N ILE A 3 -13.26 -11.66 -9.77
CA ILE A 3 -12.33 -10.73 -9.12
C ILE A 3 -11.44 -11.49 -8.14
N ILE A 4 -10.12 -11.34 -8.31
CA ILE A 4 -9.13 -11.77 -7.34
C ILE A 4 -8.82 -10.58 -6.44
N ARG A 5 -8.97 -10.77 -5.13
CA ARG A 5 -8.51 -9.80 -4.14
C ARG A 5 -7.08 -10.14 -3.78
N ILE A 6 -6.14 -9.23 -4.02
CA ILE A 6 -4.73 -9.34 -3.66
C ILE A 6 -4.48 -8.39 -2.50
N LYS A 7 -4.04 -8.92 -1.36
CA LYS A 7 -3.58 -8.14 -0.23
C LYS A 7 -2.06 -8.22 -0.17
N ILE A 8 -1.39 -7.07 -0.20
CA ILE A 8 0.08 -6.99 -0.03
C ILE A 8 0.35 -6.26 1.27
N ASN A 9 0.97 -6.92 2.23
CA ASN A 9 1.49 -6.30 3.44
C ASN A 9 2.99 -6.12 3.29
N VAL A 10 3.49 -4.89 3.45
CA VAL A 10 4.92 -4.58 3.46
C VAL A 10 5.26 -4.01 4.83
N TYR A 11 6.13 -4.69 5.57
CA TYR A 11 6.63 -4.26 6.86
C TYR A 11 8.11 -3.93 6.75
N TYR A 12 8.52 -2.76 7.20
CA TYR A 12 9.92 -2.35 7.19
C TYR A 12 10.17 -1.29 8.26
N GLU A 13 11.44 -1.10 8.59
CA GLU A 13 11.89 0.00 9.43
C GLU A 13 12.92 0.81 8.65
N GLN A 14 12.64 2.10 8.47
CA GLN A 14 13.53 2.97 7.69
C GLN A 14 14.65 3.52 8.58
N GLN A 15 15.89 3.49 8.09
CA GLN A 15 17.01 4.02 8.87
C GLN A 15 16.91 5.54 9.11
N LYS A 16 16.35 6.25 8.13
CA LYS A 16 16.16 7.71 8.18
C LYS A 16 14.77 8.05 8.69
N THR A 17 14.68 9.19 9.40
CA THR A 17 13.40 9.73 9.86
C THR A 17 12.46 9.98 8.70
N ILE A 18 11.26 9.41 8.80
CA ILE A 18 10.21 9.59 7.80
C ILE A 18 9.54 10.93 8.02
N THR A 19 9.56 11.76 6.99
CA THR A 19 8.81 13.01 6.86
C THR A 19 7.54 12.79 6.04
N VAL A 20 6.61 13.75 6.09
CA VAL A 20 5.43 13.73 5.21
C VAL A 20 5.83 13.69 3.74
N ASN A 21 6.82 14.49 3.34
CA ASN A 21 7.28 14.53 1.96
C ASN A 21 7.86 13.17 1.50
N THR A 22 8.70 12.53 2.33
CA THR A 22 9.26 11.21 1.99
C THR A 22 8.18 10.14 1.90
N ALA A 23 7.18 10.15 2.78
CA ALA A 23 6.06 9.22 2.73
C ALA A 23 5.21 9.42 1.46
N LEU A 24 4.88 10.67 1.13
CA LEU A 24 4.07 10.99 -0.05
C LEU A 24 4.81 10.69 -1.37
N MET A 25 6.11 10.94 -1.45
CA MET A 25 6.90 10.59 -2.63
C MET A 25 7.05 9.07 -2.79
N ASP A 26 7.22 8.32 -1.70
CA ASP A 26 7.21 6.85 -1.74
C ASP A 26 5.87 6.33 -2.27
N LEU A 27 4.76 6.82 -1.71
CA LEU A 27 3.41 6.51 -2.19
C LEU A 27 3.22 6.89 -3.67
N PHE A 28 3.71 8.06 -4.11
CA PHE A 28 3.64 8.47 -5.51
C PHE A 28 4.33 7.45 -6.43
N HIS A 29 5.56 7.04 -6.11
CA HIS A 29 6.28 6.05 -6.91
C HIS A 29 5.62 4.66 -6.87
N ILE A 30 5.08 4.25 -5.73
CA ILE A 30 4.26 3.03 -5.61
C ILE A 30 3.07 3.08 -6.58
N THR A 31 2.34 4.20 -6.64
CA THR A 31 1.19 4.30 -7.55
C THR A 31 1.60 4.13 -9.02
N ARG A 32 2.77 4.63 -9.42
CA ARG A 32 3.29 4.41 -10.79
C ARG A 32 3.58 2.94 -11.06
N GLN A 33 4.09 2.19 -10.08
CA GLN A 33 4.30 0.74 -10.21
C GLN A 33 2.99 -0.04 -10.25
N ILE A 34 1.97 0.43 -9.52
CA ILE A 34 0.63 -0.14 -9.59
C ILE A 34 0.00 0.12 -10.97
N ASP A 35 0.21 1.29 -11.56
CA ASP A 35 -0.26 1.59 -12.92
C ASP A 35 0.34 0.61 -13.94
N ILE A 36 1.63 0.27 -13.81
CA ILE A 36 2.30 -0.77 -14.63
C ILE A 36 1.66 -2.14 -14.37
N PHE A 37 1.40 -2.49 -13.11
CA PHE A 37 0.76 -3.76 -12.74
C PHE A 37 -0.63 -3.92 -13.38
N PHE A 38 -1.45 -2.87 -13.36
CA PHE A 38 -2.79 -2.86 -13.97
C PHE A 38 -2.78 -2.58 -15.48
N ARG A 39 -1.67 -2.08 -16.05
CA ARG A 39 -1.62 -1.49 -17.40
C ARG A 39 -2.64 -0.37 -17.60
N GLN A 40 -2.83 0.44 -16.57
CA GLN A 40 -3.79 1.53 -16.56
C GLN A 40 -3.29 2.60 -15.62
N GLU A 41 -3.29 3.86 -16.07
CA GLU A 41 -3.07 4.99 -15.17
C GLU A 41 -4.27 5.16 -14.23
N LYS A 42 -4.01 5.09 -12.93
CA LYS A 42 -5.03 5.28 -11.89
C LYS A 42 -4.93 6.65 -11.26
N THR A 43 -6.09 7.24 -10.98
CA THR A 43 -6.21 8.44 -10.15
C THR A 43 -6.44 8.01 -8.71
N TRP A 44 -5.67 8.58 -7.78
CA TRP A 44 -5.77 8.29 -6.36
C TRP A 44 -6.41 9.46 -5.62
N TYR A 45 -7.27 9.15 -4.66
CA TYR A 45 -8.04 10.11 -3.86
C TYR A 45 -7.81 9.86 -2.37
N LEU A 46 -7.83 10.94 -1.58
CA LEU A 46 -7.94 10.82 -0.13
C LEU A 46 -9.30 10.19 0.23
N THR A 47 -9.34 9.47 1.34
CA THR A 47 -10.61 9.03 1.93
C THR A 47 -11.37 10.22 2.50
N GLY A 48 -12.68 10.05 2.69
CA GLY A 48 -13.55 11.11 3.22
C GLY A 48 -14.83 10.53 3.79
N TYR A 49 -15.67 11.40 4.36
CA TYR A 49 -16.93 10.97 5.00
C TYR A 49 -17.95 10.44 3.99
N SER A 50 -17.86 10.88 2.74
CA SER A 50 -18.70 10.40 1.66
C SER A 50 -17.92 10.28 0.37
N ARG A 51 -18.36 9.39 -0.53
CA ARG A 51 -17.78 9.22 -1.86
C ARG A 51 -17.71 10.54 -2.64
N LYS A 52 -18.79 11.33 -2.61
CA LYS A 52 -18.87 12.64 -3.30
C LYS A 52 -17.83 13.64 -2.79
N GLU A 53 -17.48 13.54 -1.51
CA GLU A 53 -16.50 14.41 -0.88
C GLU A 53 -15.07 13.92 -1.16
N ALA A 54 -14.81 12.62 -0.97
CA ALA A 54 -13.53 11.97 -1.24
C ALA A 54 -13.04 12.18 -2.70
N LEU A 55 -13.93 12.06 -3.68
CA LEU A 55 -13.61 12.24 -5.11
C LEU A 55 -13.16 13.67 -5.48
N LYS A 56 -13.21 14.64 -4.56
CA LYS A 56 -12.71 16.00 -4.76
C LYS A 56 -11.24 16.16 -4.37
N HIS A 57 -10.64 15.17 -3.73
CA HIS A 57 -9.33 15.28 -3.10
C HIS A 57 -8.32 14.36 -3.78
N ILE A 58 -7.88 14.76 -4.97
CA ILE A 58 -6.85 14.02 -5.73
C ILE A 58 -5.51 14.08 -4.98
N VAL A 59 -4.91 12.91 -4.76
CA VAL A 59 -3.65 12.73 -4.01
C VAL A 59 -2.45 13.18 -4.84
N PHE A 60 -2.39 12.75 -6.10
CA PHE A 60 -1.25 12.96 -6.99
C PHE A 60 -1.67 13.57 -8.34
N ASP A 61 -0.84 14.47 -8.84
CA ASP A 61 -0.85 14.90 -10.25
C ASP A 61 0.35 14.28 -11.01
N LYS A 62 0.66 14.80 -12.20
CA LYS A 62 1.77 14.29 -13.02
C LYS A 62 3.16 14.57 -12.42
N GLN A 63 3.28 15.56 -11.56
CA GLN A 63 4.55 16.01 -10.97
C GLN A 63 4.76 15.42 -9.57
N GLY A 64 3.69 15.05 -8.86
CA GLY A 64 3.79 14.42 -7.56
C GLY A 64 2.57 14.66 -6.67
N PRO A 65 2.74 14.71 -5.34
CA PRO A 65 1.66 14.99 -4.39
C PRO A 65 1.09 16.40 -4.58
N THR A 66 -0.24 16.52 -4.56
CA THR A 66 -0.89 17.83 -4.64
C THR A 66 -0.67 18.63 -3.35
N GLU A 67 -0.63 19.98 -3.44
CA GLU A 67 -0.45 20.85 -2.27
C GLU A 67 -1.48 20.60 -1.15
N LYS A 68 -2.72 20.29 -1.56
CA LYS A 68 -3.81 19.96 -0.65
C LYS A 68 -3.52 18.67 0.14
N THR A 69 -2.96 17.66 -0.54
CA THR A 69 -2.57 16.39 0.06
C THR A 69 -1.41 16.57 1.02
N VAL A 70 -0.39 17.34 0.63
CA VAL A 70 0.74 17.68 1.51
C VAL A 70 0.23 18.35 2.78
N SER A 71 -0.64 19.36 2.65
CA SER A 71 -1.22 20.07 3.78
C SER A 71 -2.04 19.17 4.70
N TYR A 72 -2.79 18.23 4.13
CA TYR A 72 -3.58 17.25 4.87
C TYR A 72 -2.68 16.28 5.66
N PHE A 73 -1.67 15.69 5.02
CA PHE A 73 -0.70 14.80 5.69
C PHE A 73 0.08 15.53 6.78
N GLU A 74 0.52 16.77 6.54
CA GLU A 74 1.19 17.61 7.56
C GLU A 74 0.31 17.86 8.78
N LYS A 75 -0.98 18.14 8.57
CA LYS A 75 -1.93 18.33 9.67
C LYS A 75 -2.12 17.05 10.48
N SER A 76 -2.26 15.91 9.80
CA SER A 76 -2.39 14.61 10.45
C SER A 76 -1.14 14.23 11.24
N TYR A 77 0.03 14.36 10.61
CA TYR A 77 1.31 14.05 11.24
C TYR A 77 1.56 14.90 12.49
N LYS A 78 1.21 16.18 12.48
CA LYS A 78 1.31 17.06 13.66
C LYS A 78 0.34 16.67 14.77
N LYS A 79 -0.87 16.27 14.41
CA LYS A 79 -1.91 15.87 15.37
C LYS A 79 -1.51 14.61 16.14
N ASP A 80 -0.97 13.62 15.43
CA ASP A 80 -0.70 12.28 15.98
C ASP A 80 0.80 11.96 16.05
N PHE A 81 1.66 12.99 16.10
CA PHE A 81 3.12 12.88 16.05
C PHE A 81 3.66 11.90 17.13
N PRO A 82 4.61 11.01 16.81
CA PRO A 82 5.26 10.83 15.51
C PRO A 82 4.58 9.79 14.61
N SER A 83 3.29 9.52 14.75
CA SER A 83 2.58 8.59 13.87
C SER A 83 2.06 9.29 12.61
N LEU A 84 2.02 8.55 11.50
CA LEU A 84 1.38 8.97 10.25
C LEU A 84 0.56 7.77 9.75
N ILE A 85 -0.76 7.89 9.84
CA ILE A 85 -1.70 6.83 9.46
C ILE A 85 -2.66 7.44 8.46
N GLU A 86 -2.52 7.08 7.19
CA GLU A 86 -3.35 7.63 6.12
C GLU A 86 -3.70 6.60 5.07
N ASP A 87 -4.88 6.77 4.49
CA ASP A 87 -5.45 5.89 3.48
C ASP A 87 -5.72 6.66 2.18
N MET A 88 -5.51 5.98 1.06
CA MET A 88 -5.94 6.46 -0.26
C MET A 88 -6.55 5.33 -1.09
N TRP A 89 -7.38 5.71 -2.06
CA TRP A 89 -8.12 4.79 -2.90
C TRP A 89 -8.27 5.30 -4.32
N ASP A 90 -8.59 4.42 -5.27
CA ASP A 90 -8.61 4.75 -6.71
C ASP A 90 -9.94 5.31 -7.24
N GLY A 91 -10.89 5.63 -6.35
CA GLY A 91 -12.16 6.26 -6.75
C GLY A 91 -13.21 5.32 -7.35
N GLU A 92 -12.89 4.03 -7.51
CA GLU A 92 -13.71 3.02 -8.20
C GLU A 92 -14.89 2.49 -7.37
N ARG A 93 -15.76 1.67 -7.94
CA ARG A 93 -16.88 1.07 -7.19
C ARG A 93 -16.37 0.07 -6.15
N ASP A 94 -17.07 -0.07 -5.03
CA ASP A 94 -16.62 -0.87 -3.89
C ASP A 94 -16.24 -2.32 -4.26
N GLU A 95 -16.86 -2.90 -5.30
CA GLU A 95 -16.55 -4.25 -5.77
C GLU A 95 -15.15 -4.37 -6.39
N ILE A 96 -14.62 -3.28 -6.95
CA ILE A 96 -13.36 -3.24 -7.73
C ILE A 96 -12.36 -2.19 -7.23
N ALA A 97 -12.74 -1.38 -6.23
CA ALA A 97 -11.89 -0.35 -5.65
C ALA A 97 -10.60 -0.92 -5.07
N ASN A 98 -9.52 -0.22 -5.37
CA ASN A 98 -8.17 -0.48 -4.88
C ASN A 98 -7.81 0.56 -3.81
N GLY A 99 -7.08 0.14 -2.80
CA GLY A 99 -6.67 1.00 -1.68
C GLY A 99 -5.24 0.75 -1.24
N ILE A 100 -4.61 1.79 -0.70
CA ILE A 100 -3.31 1.73 -0.04
C ILE A 100 -3.43 2.44 1.30
N SER A 101 -3.00 1.77 2.35
CA SER A 101 -2.87 2.31 3.70
C SER A 101 -1.39 2.47 4.04
N TYR A 102 -1.02 3.65 4.53
CA TYR A 102 0.32 3.96 5.03
C TYR A 102 0.27 4.09 6.54
N ASN A 103 0.91 3.17 7.26
CA ASN A 103 0.85 3.13 8.72
C ASN A 103 2.26 3.24 9.31
N LYS A 104 2.67 4.46 9.67
CA LYS A 104 3.83 4.72 10.54
C LYS A 104 3.33 4.79 11.98
N LEU A 105 3.63 3.76 12.78
CA LEU A 105 3.11 3.62 14.14
C LEU A 105 4.21 3.85 15.17
N SER A 106 4.09 4.93 15.94
CA SER A 106 5.08 5.27 16.98
C SER A 106 5.27 4.17 18.03
N THR A 107 4.23 3.37 18.30
CA THR A 107 4.24 2.27 19.28
C THR A 107 5.10 1.07 18.86
N ARG A 108 5.49 0.98 17.59
CA ARG A 108 6.35 -0.11 17.06
C ARG A 108 7.78 0.33 16.75
N GLY A 109 8.07 1.63 16.86
CA GLY A 109 9.34 2.24 16.47
C GLY A 109 9.07 3.49 15.64
N ILE A 110 9.88 4.53 15.84
CA ILE A 110 9.63 5.85 15.25
C ILE A 110 9.66 5.80 13.71
N ASN A 111 10.38 4.85 13.11
CA ASN A 111 10.46 4.67 11.66
C ASN A 111 9.91 3.32 11.17
N TRP A 112 9.15 2.62 12.02
CA TRP A 112 8.48 1.41 11.62
C TRP A 112 7.26 1.74 10.75
N VAL A 113 7.17 1.10 9.58
CA VAL A 113 6.10 1.31 8.61
C VAL A 113 5.46 -0.01 8.22
N TRP A 114 4.14 0.02 8.16
CA TRP A 114 3.32 -0.98 7.50
C TRP A 114 2.54 -0.35 6.36
N LEU A 115 2.85 -0.79 5.15
CA LEU A 115 2.03 -0.53 3.99
C LEU A 115 1.08 -1.71 3.78
N GLU A 116 -0.20 -1.40 3.59
CA GLU A 116 -1.21 -2.40 3.22
C GLU A 116 -1.82 -2.02 1.88
N PHE A 117 -1.69 -2.89 0.88
CA PHE A 117 -2.31 -2.70 -0.42
C PHE A 117 -3.48 -3.67 -0.52
N ASN A 118 -4.67 -3.14 -0.78
CA ASN A 118 -5.87 -3.93 -1.07
C ASN A 118 -6.21 -3.75 -2.54
N LEU A 119 -5.73 -4.66 -3.38
CA LEU A 119 -5.88 -4.61 -4.82
C LEU A 119 -6.93 -5.62 -5.30
N LYS A 120 -7.72 -5.24 -6.31
CA LYS A 120 -8.75 -6.07 -6.93
C LYS A 120 -8.55 -6.07 -8.43
N ILE A 121 -8.39 -7.24 -9.00
CA ILE A 121 -8.10 -7.43 -10.42
C ILE A 121 -9.00 -8.52 -11.00
N ASP A 122 -9.46 -8.34 -12.23
CA ASP A 122 -10.08 -9.43 -12.97
C ASP A 122 -9.03 -10.54 -13.17
N SER A 123 -9.38 -11.76 -12.81
CA SER A 123 -8.57 -12.96 -13.05
C SER A 123 -8.01 -13.06 -14.48
N ASN A 124 -8.76 -12.61 -15.49
CA ASN A 124 -8.32 -12.62 -16.89
C ASN A 124 -7.25 -11.57 -17.20
N GLN A 125 -7.12 -10.54 -16.35
CA GLN A 125 -6.14 -9.46 -16.49
C GLN A 125 -4.91 -9.65 -15.60
N LEU A 126 -4.97 -10.59 -14.64
CA LEU A 126 -3.87 -10.88 -13.74
C LEU A 126 -2.68 -11.41 -14.52
N ASN A 127 -1.57 -10.66 -14.45
CA ASN A 127 -0.28 -11.10 -14.95
C ASN A 127 0.66 -11.33 -13.77
N VAL A 128 1.03 -12.59 -13.54
CA VAL A 128 1.88 -13.00 -12.42
C VAL A 128 3.27 -12.35 -12.49
N SER A 129 3.86 -12.19 -13.68
CA SER A 129 5.16 -11.51 -13.83
C SER A 129 5.08 -10.07 -13.34
N ARG A 130 4.04 -9.31 -13.72
CA ARG A 130 3.88 -7.93 -13.26
C ARG A 130 3.65 -7.81 -11.76
N LEU A 131 2.97 -8.79 -11.16
CA LEU A 131 2.82 -8.86 -9.70
C LEU A 131 4.18 -9.11 -9.03
N ILE A 132 4.98 -10.04 -9.57
CA ILE A 132 6.35 -10.29 -9.11
C ILE A 132 7.20 -9.03 -9.24
N ASP A 133 7.10 -8.28 -10.34
CA ASP A 133 7.88 -7.07 -10.56
C ASP A 133 7.48 -5.95 -9.59
N LEU A 134 6.18 -5.81 -9.28
CA LEU A 134 5.72 -4.92 -8.20
C LEU A 134 6.33 -5.32 -6.85
N VAL A 135 6.31 -6.61 -6.50
CA VAL A 135 6.91 -7.10 -5.24
C VAL A 135 8.42 -6.88 -5.21
N LYS A 136 9.13 -7.10 -6.33
CA LYS A 136 10.58 -6.82 -6.45
C LYS A 136 10.89 -5.34 -6.24
N TYR A 137 10.08 -4.45 -6.83
CA TYR A 137 10.22 -3.01 -6.59
C TYR A 137 10.08 -2.71 -5.09
N LEU A 138 9.02 -3.23 -4.45
CA LEU A 138 8.79 -3.02 -3.02
C LEU A 138 9.94 -3.55 -2.16
N ALA A 139 10.52 -4.70 -2.54
CA ALA A 139 11.62 -5.36 -1.86
C ALA A 139 12.95 -4.60 -1.97
N THR A 140 13.21 -4.00 -3.12
CA THR A 140 14.51 -3.36 -3.43
C THR A 140 14.55 -1.87 -3.12
N SER A 141 13.40 -1.22 -2.99
CA SER A 141 13.32 0.22 -2.68
C SER A 141 13.27 0.55 -1.19
N ARG A 142 13.43 -0.45 -0.30
CA ARG A 142 13.27 -0.32 1.16
C ARG A 142 14.34 -1.09 1.91
N ASP A 143 14.60 -0.65 3.14
CA ASP A 143 15.55 -1.30 4.04
C ASP A 143 14.92 -2.57 4.64
N PHE A 144 15.46 -3.74 4.28
CA PHE A 144 15.11 -5.06 4.83
C PHE A 144 13.60 -5.33 5.00
N PRO A 145 12.77 -5.18 3.94
CA PRO A 145 11.33 -5.33 4.08
C PRO A 145 10.93 -6.80 4.21
N TYR A 146 9.88 -7.06 4.98
CA TYR A 146 9.11 -8.31 4.92
C TYR A 146 7.84 -8.05 4.11
N ILE A 147 7.61 -8.83 3.05
CA ILE A 147 6.46 -8.64 2.16
C ILE A 147 5.65 -9.91 2.11
N GLN A 148 4.37 -9.80 2.44
CA GLN A 148 3.42 -10.89 2.34
C GLN A 148 2.39 -10.55 1.27
N VAL A 149 2.16 -11.47 0.35
CA VAL A 149 1.10 -11.39 -0.66
C VAL A 149 0.10 -12.49 -0.40
N GLU A 150 -1.16 -12.11 -0.18
CA GLU A 150 -2.26 -13.03 0.03
C GLU A 150 -3.35 -12.82 -1.01
N THR A 151 -4.14 -13.85 -1.25
CA THR A 151 -5.30 -13.76 -2.12
C THR A 151 -6.59 -14.14 -1.40
N ASN A 152 -7.69 -13.46 -1.75
CA ASN A 152 -9.07 -13.81 -1.37
C ASN A 152 -9.30 -14.00 0.14
N GLY A 153 -8.57 -13.23 0.96
CA GLY A 153 -8.65 -13.26 2.42
C GLY A 153 -8.14 -14.56 3.03
N TYR A 154 -7.02 -15.08 2.54
CA TYR A 154 -6.41 -16.34 3.01
C TYR A 154 -6.29 -16.40 4.54
N THR A 155 -5.60 -15.42 5.14
CA THR A 155 -5.40 -15.39 6.59
C THR A 155 -6.68 -14.98 7.34
N LEU A 156 -7.49 -14.09 6.75
CA LEU A 156 -8.80 -13.72 7.32
C LEU A 156 -9.73 -14.94 7.50
N LYS A 157 -9.60 -15.94 6.63
CA LYS A 157 -10.38 -17.19 6.68
C LYS A 157 -9.72 -18.28 7.52
N GLY A 158 -8.64 -17.97 8.26
CA GLY A 158 -7.97 -18.93 9.14
C GLY A 158 -7.25 -20.06 8.39
N LYS A 159 -6.82 -19.84 7.15
CA LYS A 159 -6.16 -20.89 6.34
C LYS A 159 -4.66 -21.03 6.62
N GLN A 160 -4.07 -20.14 7.39
CA GLN A 160 -2.69 -20.19 7.82
C GLN A 160 -2.46 -21.31 8.85
N VAL A 161 -1.30 -21.95 8.78
CA VAL A 161 -0.90 -23.00 9.73
C VAL A 161 -0.63 -22.41 11.12
N PHE A 162 0.06 -21.28 11.17
CA PHE A 162 0.45 -20.60 12.40
C PHE A 162 -0.32 -19.28 12.53
N PRO A 163 -1.22 -19.14 13.51
CA PRO A 163 -2.02 -17.93 13.68
C PRO A 163 -1.23 -16.74 14.24
N ASP A 164 -0.07 -17.00 14.85
CA ASP A 164 0.82 -16.03 15.49
C ASP A 164 1.99 -15.58 14.59
N ARG A 165 2.08 -16.12 13.36
CA ARG A 165 3.16 -15.83 12.41
C ARG A 165 2.63 -15.22 11.13
N LEU A 166 3.50 -14.47 10.45
CA LEU A 166 3.23 -14.03 9.09
C LEU A 166 3.15 -15.27 8.19
N SER A 167 1.99 -15.47 7.56
CA SER A 167 1.75 -16.65 6.72
C SER A 167 2.40 -16.47 5.34
N VAL A 168 2.65 -17.56 4.61
CA VAL A 168 3.17 -17.44 3.23
C VAL A 168 2.11 -16.86 2.28
N GLY A 169 0.84 -17.20 2.49
CA GLY A 169 -0.23 -16.83 1.56
C GLY A 169 0.06 -17.36 0.15
N TRP A 170 0.13 -16.45 -0.82
CA TRP A 170 0.56 -16.75 -2.19
C TRP A 170 2.07 -16.53 -2.38
N MET A 171 2.65 -15.51 -1.73
CA MET A 171 4.07 -15.20 -1.80
C MET A 171 4.53 -14.53 -0.51
N LEU A 172 5.73 -14.91 -0.05
CA LEU A 172 6.41 -14.27 1.06
C LEU A 172 7.83 -13.91 0.63
N TYR A 173 8.20 -12.65 0.80
CA TYR A 173 9.57 -12.17 0.72
C TYR A 173 10.10 -11.92 2.12
N GLN A 174 11.32 -12.42 2.36
CA GLN A 174 12.10 -12.13 3.55
C GLN A 174 13.46 -11.59 3.11
N PRO A 175 14.05 -10.63 3.83
CA PRO A 175 15.32 -10.01 3.45
C PRO A 175 16.51 -10.90 3.88
N ARG A 176 16.49 -12.17 3.47
CA ARG A 176 17.51 -13.18 3.75
C ARG A 176 17.51 -14.26 2.66
N ILE A 177 18.63 -14.96 2.54
CA ILE A 177 18.71 -16.20 1.75
C ILE A 177 17.94 -17.29 2.50
N ILE A 178 17.16 -18.07 1.75
CA ILE A 178 16.44 -19.25 2.25
C ILE A 178 17.11 -20.46 1.60
N ASP A 179 17.58 -21.39 2.42
CA ASP A 179 18.20 -22.65 2.01
C ASP A 179 17.15 -23.77 1.85
#